data_AF-A0A0F9PTA7-F1
#
_entry.id   AF-A0A0F9PTA7-F1
#
_cell.length_a   1.000
_cell.length_b   1.000
_cell.length_c   1.000
_cell.angle_alpha   90.00
_cell.angle_beta   90.00
_cell.angle_gamma   90.00
#
_symmetry.space_group_name_H-M   'P 1'
#
loop_
_entity.id
_entity.type
_entity.pdbx_description
1 polymer ?
#
loop_
_entity_poly.entity_id
_entity_poly.type
_entity_poly.pdbx_seq_one_letter_code
_entity_poly.pdbx_strand_id
1 'polypeptide(L)'
;MSEITEAIKELEEEKLLQLVKEKLDAGEDPIKILEACRMGMTEIGKGSGDTVFLTDLIMAGEIFNEAMELLMPKLVGSSTKSLGKVIIGTVEGDIHNIGKDIAINFLKAEGFNVIDLGVNVQAQKFIDAIKEHNPPVVGLSGLLTLSIEPMKKSIEAIAAANLRDGLKIIIGGERTDEEVCKYVGADAWVNDAIEGVKIIKNWVGGA
;
A
#
# COMPACT_ATOMS: atom_id res chain seq x y z
N MET A 1 -9.22 16.06 -17.35
CA MET A 1 -8.12 15.67 -16.45
C MET A 1 -8.01 16.78 -15.41
N SER A 2 -7.75 16.47 -14.12
CA SER A 2 -7.61 17.53 -13.10
C SER A 2 -6.22 18.18 -13.21
N GLU A 3 -6.07 19.42 -12.73
CA GLU A 3 -4.76 20.10 -12.73
C GLU A 3 -3.70 19.35 -11.92
N ILE A 4 -4.10 18.66 -10.82
CA ILE A 4 -3.21 17.77 -10.04
C ILE A 4 -2.74 16.59 -10.88
N THR A 5 -3.66 15.96 -11.61
CA THR A 5 -3.36 14.81 -12.46
C THR A 5 -2.37 15.19 -13.56
N GLU A 6 -2.56 16.36 -14.16
CA GLU A 6 -1.67 16.89 -15.19
C GLU A 6 -0.30 17.26 -14.61
N ALA A 7 -0.25 17.90 -13.43
CA ALA A 7 1.01 18.28 -12.80
C ALA A 7 1.91 17.06 -12.49
N ILE A 8 1.35 15.93 -12.02
CA ILE A 8 2.14 14.69 -11.85
C ILE A 8 2.59 14.13 -13.20
N LYS A 9 1.68 14.08 -14.18
CA LYS A 9 1.97 13.52 -15.50
C LYS A 9 3.13 14.26 -16.19
N GLU A 10 3.17 15.58 -16.02
CA GLU A 10 4.19 16.47 -16.61
C GLU A 10 5.38 16.74 -15.67
N LEU A 11 5.46 16.05 -14.51
CA LEU A 11 6.54 16.17 -13.51
C LEU A 11 6.72 17.60 -12.94
N GLU A 12 5.63 18.36 -12.82
CA GLU A 12 5.63 19.73 -12.31
C GLU A 12 5.51 19.74 -10.77
N GLU A 13 6.61 19.39 -10.07
CA GLU A 13 6.70 19.27 -8.60
C GLU A 13 6.15 20.50 -7.85
N GLU A 14 6.73 21.68 -8.08
CA GLU A 14 6.36 22.91 -7.35
C GLU A 14 4.87 23.22 -7.52
N LYS A 15 4.35 23.07 -8.74
CA LYS A 15 2.95 23.31 -9.08
C LYS A 15 2.04 22.30 -8.40
N LEU A 16 2.41 21.02 -8.38
CA LEU A 16 1.63 20.00 -7.67
C LEU A 16 1.51 20.34 -6.18
N LEU A 17 2.64 20.63 -5.52
CA LEU A 17 2.65 20.92 -4.08
C LEU A 17 1.84 22.19 -3.76
N GLN A 18 1.89 23.19 -4.63
CA GLN A 18 1.05 24.38 -4.50
C GLN A 18 -0.44 24.03 -4.63
N LEU A 19 -0.84 23.31 -5.68
CA LEU A 19 -2.23 22.91 -5.92
C LEU A 19 -2.80 22.07 -4.77
N VAL A 20 -2.01 21.13 -4.24
CA VAL A 20 -2.40 20.30 -3.09
C VAL A 20 -2.67 21.16 -1.86
N LYS A 21 -1.77 22.11 -1.55
CA LYS A 21 -1.96 23.03 -0.40
C LYS A 21 -3.19 23.91 -0.59
N GLU A 22 -3.33 24.55 -1.74
CA GLU A 22 -4.46 25.44 -2.03
C GLU A 22 -5.80 24.71 -1.91
N LYS A 23 -5.89 23.49 -2.42
CA LYS A 23 -7.11 22.67 -2.34
C LYS A 23 -7.41 22.23 -0.91
N LEU A 24 -6.40 21.84 -0.15
CA LEU A 24 -6.55 21.52 1.28
C LEU A 24 -7.01 22.75 2.08
N ASP A 25 -6.44 23.93 1.82
CA ASP A 25 -6.80 25.18 2.49
C ASP A 25 -8.20 25.66 2.10
N ALA A 26 -8.64 25.36 0.88
CA ALA A 26 -10.01 25.57 0.41
C ALA A 26 -11.04 24.58 1.02
N GLY A 27 -10.59 23.61 1.82
CA GLY A 27 -11.45 22.61 2.46
C GLY A 27 -11.94 21.52 1.50
N GLU A 28 -11.25 21.30 0.38
CA GLU A 28 -11.54 20.18 -0.51
C GLU A 28 -11.23 18.85 0.20
N ASP A 29 -12.01 17.83 -0.11
CA ASP A 29 -11.86 16.49 0.48
C ASP A 29 -10.47 15.90 0.13
N PRO A 30 -9.61 15.63 1.14
CA PRO A 30 -8.28 15.07 0.91
C PRO A 30 -8.29 13.74 0.13
N ILE A 31 -9.37 12.96 0.23
CA ILE A 31 -9.52 11.71 -0.53
C ILE A 31 -9.62 11.99 -2.03
N LYS A 32 -10.34 13.06 -2.43
CA LYS A 32 -10.44 13.44 -3.84
C LYS A 32 -9.11 13.92 -4.39
N ILE A 33 -8.32 14.61 -3.57
CA ILE A 33 -6.98 15.07 -3.94
C ILE A 33 -6.04 13.86 -4.11
N LEU A 34 -6.09 12.89 -3.18
CA LEU A 34 -5.35 11.63 -3.29
C LEU A 34 -5.69 10.88 -4.58
N GLU A 35 -6.98 10.72 -4.90
CA GLU A 35 -7.42 10.05 -6.13
C GLU A 35 -6.95 10.81 -7.38
N ALA A 36 -6.94 12.14 -7.36
CA ALA A 36 -6.37 12.95 -8.44
C ALA A 36 -4.86 12.71 -8.62
N CYS A 37 -4.11 12.57 -7.52
CA CYS A 37 -2.70 12.21 -7.56
C CYS A 37 -2.48 10.80 -8.12
N ARG A 38 -3.29 9.82 -7.68
CA ARG A 38 -3.24 8.43 -8.17
C ARG A 38 -3.50 8.35 -9.67
N MET A 39 -4.49 9.09 -10.16
CA MET A 39 -4.73 9.18 -11.61
C MET A 39 -3.50 9.70 -12.36
N GLY A 40 -2.77 10.67 -11.79
CA GLY A 40 -1.52 11.17 -12.39
C GLY A 40 -0.47 10.07 -12.52
N MET A 41 -0.28 9.28 -11.47
CA MET A 41 0.62 8.11 -11.48
C MET A 41 0.20 7.06 -12.51
N THR A 42 -1.09 6.79 -12.64
CA THR A 42 -1.61 5.86 -13.66
C THR A 42 -1.34 6.39 -15.08
N GLU A 43 -1.54 7.68 -15.33
CA GLU A 43 -1.35 8.26 -16.67
C GLU A 43 0.13 8.29 -17.07
N ILE A 44 1.04 8.68 -16.18
CA ILE A 44 2.48 8.64 -16.50
C ILE A 44 2.97 7.19 -16.68
N GLY A 45 2.45 6.24 -15.89
CA GLY A 45 2.77 4.82 -16.04
C GLY A 45 2.34 4.25 -17.39
N LYS A 46 1.20 4.68 -17.95
CA LYS A 46 0.75 4.27 -19.29
C LYS A 46 1.67 4.75 -20.41
N GLY A 47 2.35 5.88 -20.24
CA GLY A 47 3.29 6.43 -21.22
C GLY A 47 4.67 5.75 -21.20
N SER A 48 4.90 4.80 -20.30
CA SER A 48 6.16 4.08 -20.17
C SER A 48 6.49 3.31 -21.45
N GLY A 49 7.65 3.60 -22.03
CA GLY A 49 8.13 2.97 -23.27
C GLY A 49 7.87 3.75 -24.56
N ASP A 50 7.06 4.81 -24.51
CA ASP A 50 6.83 5.70 -25.66
C ASP A 50 7.73 6.94 -25.58
N THR A 51 7.44 7.82 -24.62
CA THR A 51 8.19 9.05 -24.36
C THR A 51 8.58 9.23 -22.90
N VAL A 52 8.11 8.35 -22.02
CA VAL A 52 8.41 8.35 -20.58
C VAL A 52 9.48 7.30 -20.28
N PHE A 53 10.59 7.73 -19.70
CA PHE A 53 11.70 6.89 -19.30
C PHE A 53 11.59 6.44 -17.84
N LEU A 54 12.44 5.48 -17.46
CA LEU A 54 12.49 5.00 -16.07
C LEU A 54 12.81 6.13 -15.07
N THR A 55 13.66 7.08 -15.44
CA THR A 55 13.98 8.25 -14.61
C THR A 55 12.76 9.12 -14.32
N ASP A 56 11.88 9.26 -15.31
CA ASP A 56 10.66 10.07 -15.21
C ASP A 56 9.67 9.41 -14.24
N LEU A 57 9.56 8.08 -14.29
CA LEU A 57 8.74 7.32 -13.35
C LEU A 57 9.26 7.39 -11.91
N ILE A 58 10.59 7.39 -11.74
CA ILE A 58 11.21 7.58 -10.42
C ILE A 58 10.87 8.98 -9.88
N MET A 59 11.05 10.02 -10.71
CA MET A 59 10.72 11.40 -10.34
C MET A 59 9.24 11.56 -9.99
N ALA A 60 8.32 10.98 -10.78
CA ALA A 60 6.90 11.00 -10.45
C ALA A 60 6.60 10.33 -9.10
N GLY A 61 7.30 9.25 -8.78
CA GLY A 61 7.21 8.59 -7.47
C GLY A 61 7.67 9.48 -6.31
N GLU A 62 8.77 10.23 -6.49
CA GLU A 62 9.27 11.20 -5.51
C GLU A 62 8.26 12.35 -5.30
N ILE A 63 7.82 12.97 -6.39
CA ILE A 63 6.81 14.03 -6.39
C ILE A 63 5.51 13.56 -5.70
N PHE A 64 5.07 12.34 -5.99
CA PHE A 64 3.89 11.75 -5.35
C PHE A 64 4.10 11.60 -3.83
N ASN A 65 5.26 11.13 -3.39
CA ASN A 65 5.56 10.98 -1.97
C ASN A 65 5.54 12.33 -1.23
N GLU A 66 6.07 13.39 -1.83
CA GLU A 66 6.00 14.74 -1.24
C GLU A 66 4.56 15.25 -1.13
N ALA A 67 3.72 15.01 -2.14
CA ALA A 67 2.29 15.29 -2.03
C ALA A 67 1.62 14.48 -0.90
N MET A 68 2.03 13.22 -0.71
CA MET A 68 1.54 12.39 0.39
C MET A 68 1.93 12.92 1.77
N GLU A 69 3.11 13.52 1.94
CA GLU A 69 3.50 14.13 3.22
C GLU A 69 2.54 15.25 3.65
N LEU A 70 1.98 15.98 2.68
CA LEU A 70 0.97 17.02 2.91
C LEU A 70 -0.43 16.43 3.15
N LEU A 71 -0.79 15.38 2.42
CA LEU A 71 -2.12 14.78 2.46
C LEU A 71 -2.32 13.87 3.66
N MET A 72 -1.31 13.07 4.02
CA MET A 72 -1.43 12.04 5.05
C MET A 72 -1.96 12.58 6.38
N PRO A 73 -1.47 13.70 6.94
CA PRO A 73 -1.99 14.28 8.18
C PRO A 73 -3.46 14.70 8.13
N LYS A 74 -4.02 14.92 6.93
CA LYS A 74 -5.42 15.31 6.71
C LYS A 74 -6.32 14.10 6.45
N LEU A 75 -5.75 12.99 5.97
CA LEU A 75 -6.43 11.73 5.68
C LEU A 75 -6.62 10.85 6.90
N VAL A 76 -5.71 10.93 7.87
CA VAL A 76 -5.68 10.06 9.04
C VAL A 76 -6.15 10.77 10.31
N GLY A 77 -7.10 10.14 11.02
CA GLY A 77 -7.38 10.49 12.41
C GLY A 77 -6.32 9.96 13.36
N SER A 78 -6.36 10.38 14.63
CA SER A 78 -5.54 9.78 15.68
C SER A 78 -6.39 8.89 16.59
N SER A 79 -6.13 7.58 16.56
CA SER A 79 -6.65 6.63 17.55
C SER A 79 -5.60 6.39 18.63
N THR A 80 -6.02 6.38 19.91
CA THR A 80 -5.15 6.05 21.05
C THR A 80 -5.29 4.61 21.52
N LYS A 81 -6.22 3.84 20.94
CA LYS A 81 -6.45 2.43 21.32
C LYS A 81 -5.69 1.50 20.38
N SER A 82 -4.94 0.57 20.97
CA SER A 82 -4.29 -0.48 20.18
C SER A 82 -5.31 -1.53 19.74
N LEU A 83 -5.48 -1.71 18.43
CA LEU A 83 -6.40 -2.71 17.83
C LEU A 83 -5.71 -4.06 17.53
N GLY A 84 -4.43 -4.19 17.84
CA GLY A 84 -3.63 -5.38 17.55
C GLY A 84 -2.42 -5.08 16.67
N LYS A 85 -1.71 -6.12 16.27
CA LYS A 85 -0.50 -6.04 15.44
C LYS A 85 -0.79 -6.44 14.00
N VAL A 86 -0.16 -5.77 13.05
CA VAL A 86 -0.19 -6.15 11.64
C VAL A 86 1.24 -6.20 11.13
N ILE A 87 1.64 -7.31 10.52
CA ILE A 87 2.90 -7.37 9.76
C ILE A 87 2.57 -7.04 8.30
N ILE A 88 3.38 -6.21 7.66
CA ILE A 88 3.22 -5.92 6.23
C ILE A 88 4.58 -5.82 5.55
N GLY A 89 4.67 -6.24 4.29
CA GLY A 89 5.89 -6.10 3.49
C GLY A 89 5.63 -6.26 2.01
N THR A 90 6.47 -5.63 1.19
CA THR A 90 6.51 -5.90 -0.26
C THR A 90 7.35 -7.14 -0.51
N VAL A 91 6.80 -8.10 -1.24
CA VAL A 91 7.40 -9.44 -1.43
C VAL A 91 8.73 -9.40 -2.20
N GLU A 92 9.48 -10.50 -2.13
CA GLU A 92 10.75 -10.67 -2.81
C GLU A 92 10.67 -10.33 -4.31
N GLY A 93 11.69 -9.64 -4.81
CA GLY A 93 11.79 -9.20 -6.20
C GLY A 93 11.01 -7.92 -6.51
N ASP A 94 10.29 -7.36 -5.55
CA ASP A 94 9.49 -6.14 -5.72
C ASP A 94 9.91 -5.05 -4.73
N ILE A 95 10.13 -3.85 -5.26
CA ILE A 95 10.59 -2.67 -4.51
C ILE A 95 9.51 -1.59 -4.35
N HIS A 96 8.33 -1.79 -4.92
CA HIS A 96 7.27 -0.77 -4.89
C HIS A 96 6.63 -0.71 -3.50
N ASN A 97 6.62 0.49 -2.92
CA ASN A 97 6.16 0.73 -1.55
C ASN A 97 5.02 1.74 -1.43
N ILE A 98 4.74 2.60 -2.42
CA ILE A 98 3.77 3.69 -2.30
C ILE A 98 2.41 3.21 -1.74
N GLY A 99 1.80 2.20 -2.36
CA GLY A 99 0.52 1.65 -1.88
C GLY A 99 0.60 1.01 -0.50
N LYS A 100 1.71 0.32 -0.21
CA LYS A 100 1.99 -0.31 1.09
C LYS A 100 2.09 0.75 2.19
N ASP A 101 2.80 1.85 1.94
CA ASP A 101 3.05 2.93 2.91
C ASP A 101 1.77 3.72 3.20
N ILE A 102 0.93 3.95 2.20
CA ILE A 102 -0.43 4.48 2.39
C ILE A 102 -1.24 3.56 3.32
N ALA A 103 -1.26 2.25 3.06
CA ALA A 103 -1.97 1.28 3.90
C ALA A 103 -1.42 1.25 5.34
N ILE A 104 -0.08 1.30 5.52
CA ILE A 104 0.57 1.40 6.84
C ILE A 104 0.06 2.62 7.60
N ASN A 105 -0.02 3.79 6.95
CA ASN A 105 -0.46 4.99 7.63
C ASN A 105 -1.93 4.92 8.05
N PHE A 106 -2.82 4.40 7.19
CA PHE A 106 -4.22 4.19 7.58
C PHE A 106 -4.37 3.16 8.70
N LEU A 107 -3.59 2.08 8.71
CA LEU A 107 -3.58 1.12 9.80
C LEU A 107 -3.13 1.75 11.12
N LYS A 108 -2.06 2.55 11.10
CA LYS A 108 -1.59 3.29 12.28
C LYS A 108 -2.64 4.29 12.78
N ALA A 109 -3.32 4.98 11.86
CA ALA A 109 -4.41 5.92 12.17
C ALA A 109 -5.54 5.27 12.97
N GLU A 110 -5.92 4.05 12.58
CA GLU A 110 -6.96 3.26 13.25
C GLU A 110 -6.48 2.67 14.58
N GLY A 111 -5.18 2.73 14.87
CA GLY A 111 -4.59 2.27 16.14
C GLY A 111 -3.95 0.89 16.06
N PHE A 112 -3.63 0.38 14.86
CA PHE A 112 -2.82 -0.83 14.75
C PHE A 112 -1.34 -0.55 15.04
N ASN A 113 -0.69 -1.51 15.69
CA ASN A 113 0.77 -1.56 15.76
C ASN A 113 1.30 -2.27 14.51
N VAL A 114 1.82 -1.50 13.56
CA VAL A 114 2.25 -2.02 12.26
C VAL A 114 3.75 -2.30 12.25
N ILE A 115 4.12 -3.54 11.98
CA ILE A 115 5.49 -3.99 11.73
C ILE A 115 5.71 -4.02 10.22
N ASP A 116 6.38 -2.99 9.71
CA ASP A 116 6.77 -2.92 8.30
C ASP A 116 8.10 -3.64 8.08
N LEU A 117 8.08 -4.67 7.24
CA LEU A 117 9.27 -5.43 6.86
C LEU A 117 10.06 -4.78 5.72
N GLY A 118 9.54 -3.70 5.14
CA GLY A 118 10.14 -2.96 4.04
C GLY A 118 9.72 -3.52 2.69
N VAL A 119 10.67 -3.55 1.76
CA VAL A 119 10.49 -4.08 0.40
C VAL A 119 11.48 -5.19 0.10
N ASN A 120 11.26 -5.92 -0.99
CA ASN A 120 12.06 -7.09 -1.38
C ASN A 120 12.19 -8.11 -0.23
N VAL A 121 11.07 -8.44 0.40
CA VAL A 121 11.02 -9.24 1.62
C VAL A 121 10.95 -10.73 1.28
N GLN A 122 11.99 -11.47 1.65
CA GLN A 122 12.03 -12.93 1.54
C GLN A 122 11.01 -13.59 2.48
N ALA A 123 10.45 -14.73 2.07
CA ALA A 123 9.49 -15.51 2.85
C ALA A 123 9.95 -15.79 4.30
N GLN A 124 11.25 -16.06 4.49
CA GLN A 124 11.82 -16.32 5.81
C GLN A 124 11.65 -15.13 6.77
N LYS A 125 11.77 -13.89 6.27
CA LYS A 125 11.62 -12.70 7.10
C LYS A 125 10.18 -12.51 7.59
N PHE A 126 9.18 -12.92 6.80
CA PHE A 126 7.79 -12.99 7.27
C PHE A 126 7.64 -14.03 8.38
N ILE A 127 8.20 -15.24 8.22
CA ILE A 127 8.14 -16.30 9.23
C ILE A 127 8.75 -15.84 10.55
N ASP A 128 9.93 -15.22 10.51
CA ASP A 128 10.65 -14.78 11.70
C ASP A 128 9.84 -13.69 12.42
N ALA A 129 9.32 -12.71 11.68
CA ALA A 129 8.51 -11.64 12.25
C ALA A 129 7.18 -12.15 12.82
N ILE A 130 6.53 -13.14 12.18
CA ILE A 130 5.32 -13.78 12.71
C ILE A 130 5.61 -14.48 14.04
N LYS A 131 6.73 -15.22 14.13
CA LYS A 131 7.14 -15.90 15.37
C LYS A 131 7.48 -14.90 16.48
N GLU A 132 8.15 -13.80 16.15
CA GLU A 132 8.55 -12.78 17.12
C GLU A 132 7.36 -11.98 17.66
N HIS A 133 6.45 -11.58 16.78
CA HIS A 133 5.41 -10.62 17.13
C HIS A 133 4.02 -11.22 17.36
N ASN A 134 3.79 -12.46 16.89
CA ASN A 134 2.52 -13.18 16.94
C ASN A 134 1.32 -12.31 16.49
N PRO A 135 1.35 -11.76 15.27
CA PRO A 135 0.26 -10.91 14.78
C PRO A 135 -0.97 -11.75 14.43
N PRO A 136 -2.18 -11.17 14.54
CA PRO A 136 -3.38 -11.75 13.93
C PRO A 136 -3.41 -11.63 12.39
N VAL A 137 -2.66 -10.68 11.82
CA VAL A 137 -2.74 -10.33 10.38
C VAL A 137 -1.36 -10.13 9.74
N VAL A 138 -1.19 -10.65 8.52
CA VAL A 138 -0.08 -10.38 7.61
C VAL A 138 -0.60 -9.80 6.29
N GLY A 139 -0.01 -8.70 5.85
CA GLY A 139 -0.23 -8.09 4.54
C GLY A 139 0.94 -8.34 3.60
N LEU A 140 0.66 -8.80 2.37
CA LEU A 140 1.66 -8.92 1.30
C LEU A 140 1.35 -7.92 0.20
N SER A 141 2.31 -7.07 -0.12
CA SER A 141 2.21 -6.07 -1.20
C SER A 141 3.00 -6.49 -2.43
N GLY A 142 2.47 -6.22 -3.62
CA GLY A 142 3.22 -6.36 -4.87
C GLY A 142 2.54 -5.65 -6.04
N LEU A 143 3.33 -4.91 -6.83
CA LEU A 143 2.84 -4.16 -7.99
C LEU A 143 3.02 -4.95 -9.30
N LEU A 144 3.98 -5.86 -9.39
CA LEU A 144 4.30 -6.57 -10.62
C LEU A 144 3.61 -7.94 -10.70
N THR A 145 3.34 -8.42 -11.92
CA THR A 145 2.89 -9.82 -12.12
C THR A 145 3.93 -10.82 -11.59
N LEU A 146 5.23 -10.46 -11.66
CA LEU A 146 6.33 -11.26 -11.11
C LEU A 146 6.27 -11.39 -9.58
N SER A 147 5.50 -10.55 -8.89
CA SER A 147 5.32 -10.57 -7.44
C SER A 147 4.33 -11.66 -6.97
N ILE A 148 3.52 -12.21 -7.87
CA ILE A 148 2.50 -13.23 -7.54
C ILE A 148 3.15 -14.52 -7.03
N GLU A 149 4.21 -15.00 -7.69
CA GLU A 149 4.91 -16.21 -7.26
C GLU A 149 5.62 -16.04 -5.89
N PRO A 150 6.36 -14.95 -5.64
CA PRO A 150 6.84 -14.60 -4.30
C PRO A 150 5.76 -14.50 -3.21
N MET A 151 4.57 -13.97 -3.52
CA MET A 151 3.43 -13.97 -2.59
C MET A 151 3.03 -15.40 -2.22
N LYS A 152 2.84 -16.26 -3.23
CA LYS A 152 2.49 -17.67 -3.02
C LYS A 152 3.53 -18.40 -2.19
N LYS A 153 4.83 -18.25 -2.55
CA LYS A 153 5.94 -18.84 -1.80
C LYS A 153 5.94 -18.40 -0.34
N SER A 154 5.64 -17.13 -0.07
CA SER A 154 5.56 -16.61 1.30
C SER A 154 4.45 -17.27 2.09
N ILE A 155 3.25 -17.41 1.50
CA ILE A 155 2.09 -18.05 2.14
C ILE A 155 2.35 -19.55 2.36
N GLU A 156 2.90 -20.25 1.36
CA GLU A 156 3.26 -21.67 1.46
C GLU A 156 4.33 -21.90 2.54
N ALA A 157 5.32 -21.03 2.65
CA ALA A 157 6.35 -21.13 3.67
C ALA A 157 5.79 -20.88 5.09
N ILE A 158 4.87 -19.93 5.25
CA ILE A 158 4.13 -19.70 6.51
C ILE A 158 3.34 -20.96 6.90
N ALA A 159 2.66 -21.59 5.93
CA ALA A 159 1.92 -22.84 6.17
C ALA A 159 2.85 -24.00 6.53
N ALA A 160 3.96 -24.18 5.80
CA ALA A 160 4.97 -25.21 6.09
C ALA A 160 5.63 -25.03 7.47
N ALA A 161 5.69 -23.80 7.99
CA ALA A 161 6.15 -23.49 9.33
C ALA A 161 5.09 -23.70 10.43
N ASN A 162 3.89 -24.20 10.09
CA ASN A 162 2.72 -24.34 10.98
C ASN A 162 2.26 -23.02 11.63
N LEU A 163 2.40 -21.91 10.90
CA LEU A 163 2.01 -20.56 11.36
C LEU A 163 0.71 -20.06 10.69
N ARG A 164 0.09 -20.87 9.84
CA ARG A 164 -1.11 -20.48 9.07
C ARG A 164 -2.39 -20.48 9.91
N ASP A 165 -2.45 -21.34 10.92
CA ASP A 165 -3.64 -21.52 11.77
C ASP A 165 -3.89 -20.27 12.62
N GLY A 166 -5.09 -19.70 12.52
CA GLY A 166 -5.48 -18.49 13.24
C GLY A 166 -4.91 -17.17 12.67
N LEU A 167 -3.99 -17.24 11.70
CA LEU A 167 -3.45 -16.09 11.00
C LEU A 167 -4.35 -15.68 9.82
N LYS A 168 -4.57 -14.38 9.64
CA LYS A 168 -5.23 -13.84 8.44
C LYS A 168 -4.22 -13.19 7.51
N ILE A 169 -4.30 -13.53 6.22
CA ILE A 169 -3.42 -13.02 5.19
C ILE A 169 -4.23 -12.23 4.18
N ILE A 170 -3.87 -10.96 3.97
CA ILE A 170 -4.41 -10.10 2.92
C ILE A 170 -3.32 -9.80 1.90
N ILE A 171 -3.66 -9.82 0.62
CA ILE A 171 -2.77 -9.38 -0.46
C ILE A 171 -3.27 -8.06 -1.05
N GLY A 172 -2.37 -7.27 -1.63
CA GLY A 172 -2.75 -6.09 -2.37
C GLY A 172 -1.70 -5.62 -3.36
N GLY A 173 -2.12 -4.64 -4.17
CA GLY A 173 -1.33 -4.03 -5.22
C GLY A 173 -1.94 -4.27 -6.60
N GLU A 174 -1.66 -3.39 -7.54
CA GLU A 174 -2.45 -3.21 -8.78
C GLU A 174 -2.58 -4.46 -9.66
N ARG A 175 -1.65 -5.42 -9.55
CA ARG A 175 -1.69 -6.69 -10.29
C ARG A 175 -2.29 -7.85 -9.50
N THR A 176 -2.94 -7.57 -8.38
CA THR A 176 -3.71 -8.54 -7.59
C THR A 176 -5.20 -8.38 -7.85
N ASP A 177 -5.90 -9.51 -7.83
CA ASP A 177 -7.35 -9.63 -7.99
C ASP A 177 -7.86 -10.88 -7.25
N GLU A 178 -9.14 -11.20 -7.43
CA GLU A 178 -9.77 -12.35 -6.79
C GLU A 178 -9.19 -13.69 -7.23
N GLU A 179 -8.75 -13.81 -8.48
CA GLU A 179 -8.15 -15.04 -9.00
C GLU A 179 -6.77 -15.25 -8.39
N VAL A 180 -5.95 -14.19 -8.33
CA VAL A 180 -4.65 -14.18 -7.66
C VAL A 180 -4.82 -14.53 -6.18
N CYS A 181 -5.80 -13.96 -5.49
CA CYS A 181 -6.09 -14.26 -4.09
C CYS A 181 -6.27 -15.77 -3.83
N LYS A 182 -7.08 -16.41 -4.67
CA LYS A 182 -7.34 -17.86 -4.62
C LYS A 182 -6.08 -18.65 -4.97
N TYR A 183 -5.35 -18.22 -6.00
CA TYR A 183 -4.16 -18.89 -6.48
C TYR A 183 -3.03 -18.94 -5.43
N VAL A 184 -2.81 -17.82 -4.72
CA VAL A 184 -1.75 -17.73 -3.70
C VAL A 184 -2.18 -18.25 -2.34
N GLY A 185 -3.49 -18.45 -2.10
CA GLY A 185 -4.03 -18.97 -0.84
C GLY A 185 -4.23 -17.91 0.26
N ALA A 186 -4.47 -16.65 -0.12
CA ALA A 186 -4.77 -15.56 0.82
C ALA A 186 -6.25 -15.56 1.26
N ASP A 187 -6.54 -14.92 2.40
CA ASP A 187 -7.90 -14.80 2.94
C ASP A 187 -8.71 -13.65 2.31
N ALA A 188 -8.02 -12.61 1.81
CA ALA A 188 -8.63 -11.51 1.07
C ALA A 188 -7.61 -10.83 0.14
N TRP A 189 -8.11 -10.10 -0.84
CA TRP A 189 -7.34 -9.18 -1.69
C TRP A 189 -7.95 -7.79 -1.65
N VAL A 190 -7.13 -6.77 -1.91
CA VAL A 190 -7.60 -5.38 -1.96
C VAL A 190 -6.69 -4.48 -2.80
N ASN A 191 -7.29 -3.53 -3.54
CA ASN A 191 -6.57 -2.50 -4.31
C ASN A 191 -6.80 -1.07 -3.79
N ASP A 192 -7.53 -0.96 -2.68
CA ASP A 192 -7.77 0.27 -1.94
C ASP A 192 -7.33 0.12 -0.47
N ALA A 193 -6.49 1.04 -0.02
CA ALA A 193 -5.92 0.96 1.33
C ALA A 193 -6.98 1.09 2.43
N ILE A 194 -8.01 1.92 2.22
CA ILE A 194 -9.06 2.18 3.20
C ILE A 194 -9.96 0.96 3.34
N GLU A 195 -10.33 0.32 2.23
CA GLU A 195 -11.03 -0.96 2.23
C GLU A 195 -10.21 -2.06 2.91
N GLY A 196 -8.91 -2.13 2.65
CA GLY A 196 -8.02 -3.11 3.28
C GLY A 196 -8.02 -2.98 4.80
N VAL A 197 -7.93 -1.74 5.30
CA VAL A 197 -8.00 -1.45 6.74
C VAL A 197 -9.35 -1.87 7.34
N LYS A 198 -10.47 -1.67 6.63
CA LYS A 198 -11.80 -2.13 7.10
C LYS A 198 -11.85 -3.66 7.22
N ILE A 199 -11.33 -4.39 6.25
CA ILE A 199 -11.26 -5.86 6.28
C ILE A 199 -10.45 -6.32 7.50
N ILE A 200 -9.27 -5.72 7.70
CA ILE A 200 -8.38 -6.03 8.84
C ILE A 200 -9.08 -5.77 10.18
N LYS A 201 -9.77 -4.63 10.32
CA LYS A 201 -10.56 -4.31 11.53
C LYS A 201 -11.64 -5.37 11.83
N ASN A 202 -12.34 -5.84 10.80
CA ASN A 202 -13.36 -6.87 10.95
C ASN A 202 -12.77 -8.20 11.42
N TRP A 203 -11.56 -8.56 10.98
CA TRP A 203 -10.89 -9.78 11.43
C TRP A 203 -10.45 -9.73 12.89
N VAL A 204 -10.01 -8.57 13.38
CA VAL A 204 -9.57 -8.42 14.79
C VAL A 204 -10.72 -8.09 15.76
N GLY A 205 -11.97 -8.02 15.28
CA GLY A 205 -13.14 -7.80 16.12
C GLY A 205 -13.37 -6.34 16.53
N GLY A 206 -12.88 -5.38 15.74
CA GLY A 206 -13.03 -3.94 16.00
C GLY A 206 -14.30 -3.29 15.42
N ALA A 207 -15.40 -4.04 15.33
CA ALA A 207 -16.71 -3.55 14.84
C ALA A 207 -17.52 -2.90 15.98
#